data_AF-A0A212RHM9-F1
#
_entry.id   AF-A0A212RHM9-F1
#
_cell.length_a   1.000
_cell.length_b   1.000
_cell.length_c   1.000
_cell.angle_alpha   90.00
_cell.angle_beta   90.00
_cell.angle_gamma   90.00
#
_symmetry.space_group_name_H-M   'P 1'
#
loop_
_entity.id
_entity.type
_entity.pdbx_description
1 polymer ?
#
loop_
_entity_poly.entity_id
_entity_poly.type
_entity_poly.pdbx_seq_one_letter_code
_entity_poly.pdbx_strand_id
1 'polypeptide(L)' 'MKWYWNTRKGTVWIVPRQDLGSIRYHVVYDDEALGSYHSPQQAADDVAGGHTFGPSNGVDLGSLGISNNIADWQHTN' A
#
# COMPACT_ATOMS: atom_id res chain seq x y z
N MET A 1 -6.53 -1.68 12.55
CA MET A 1 -6.94 -2.16 11.22
C MET A 1 -5.83 -1.90 10.22
N LYS A 2 -5.42 -2.93 9.47
CA LYS A 2 -4.53 -2.83 8.30
C LYS A 2 -5.30 -3.30 7.07
N TRP A 3 -4.92 -2.83 5.89
CA TRP A 3 -5.48 -3.32 4.62
C TRP A 3 -4.42 -4.12 3.87
N TYR A 4 -4.88 -5.07 3.05
CA TYR A 4 -4.00 -5.83 2.18
C TYR A 4 -4.68 -6.22 0.87
N TRP A 5 -3.86 -6.37 -0.15
CA TRP A 5 -4.23 -6.85 -1.47
C TRP A 5 -3.27 -7.93 -1.92
N ASN A 6 -3.81 -9.10 -2.26
CA ASN A 6 -3.01 -10.22 -2.77
C ASN A 6 -2.82 -10.08 -4.28
N THR A 7 -1.57 -9.96 -4.72
CA THR A 7 -1.20 -9.97 -6.14
C THR A 7 -0.54 -11.29 -6.50
N ARG A 8 -0.37 -11.54 -7.80
CA ARG A 8 0.44 -12.66 -8.31
C ARG A 8 1.93 -12.63 -7.92
N LYS A 9 2.43 -11.50 -7.41
CA LYS A 9 3.85 -11.31 -7.01
C LYS A 9 4.02 -11.19 -5.50
N GLY A 10 2.95 -11.25 -4.71
CA GLY A 10 3.01 -11.09 -3.25
C GLY A 10 1.91 -10.15 -2.74
N THR A 11 1.91 -9.94 -1.43
CA THR A 11 0.88 -9.14 -0.76
C THR A 11 1.35 -7.71 -0.58
N VAL A 12 0.56 -6.76 -1.04
CA VAL A 12 0.73 -5.34 -0.74
C VAL A 12 -0.09 -5.02 0.50
N TRP A 13 0.51 -4.30 1.45
CA TRP A 13 -0.13 -3.89 2.69
C TRP A 13 -0.25 -2.38 2.77
N ILE A 14 -1.32 -1.90 3.41
CA ILE A 14 -1.42 -0.53 3.91
C ILE A 14 -1.50 -0.60 5.43
N VAL A 15 -0.46 -0.09 6.08
CA VAL A 15 -0.26 -0.21 7.52
C VAL A 15 -0.29 1.18 8.17
N PRO A 16 -1.25 1.46 9.08
CA PRO A 16 -1.19 2.69 9.86
C PRO A 16 -0.01 2.63 10.83
N ARG A 17 0.78 3.71 10.87
CA ARG A 17 1.92 3.91 11.78
C ARG A 17 1.85 5.31 12.37
N GLN A 18 2.33 5.46 13.60
CA GLN A 18 2.46 6.77 14.23
C GLN A 18 3.75 7.43 13.76
N ASP A 19 3.63 8.51 12.98
CA ASP A 19 4.76 9.29 12.46
C ASP A 19 4.63 10.75 12.90
N LEU A 20 5.67 11.29 13.53
CA LEU A 20 5.79 12.71 13.90
C LEU A 20 4.51 13.32 14.51
N GLY A 21 3.85 12.56 15.40
CA GLY A 21 2.65 13.02 16.11
C GLY A 21 1.31 12.80 15.40
N SER A 22 1.30 12.17 14.22
CA SER A 22 0.06 11.83 13.48
C SER A 22 0.07 10.38 12.98
N ILE A 23 -1.10 9.81 12.69
CA ILE A 23 -1.17 8.51 12.01
C ILE A 23 -0.95 8.74 10.52
N ARG A 24 -0.02 7.97 9.95
CA ARG A 24 0.21 7.88 8.51
C ARG A 24 0.00 6.45 8.03
N TYR A 25 -0.39 6.30 6.78
CA TYR A 25 -0.67 5.02 6.16
C TYR A 25 0.47 4.65 5.23
N HIS A 26 1.21 3.61 5.58
CA HIS A 26 2.40 3.17 4.83
C HIS A 26 2.03 2.07 3.85
N VAL A 27 2.38 2.24 2.58
CA VAL A 27 2.38 1.13 1.61
C VAL A 27 3.59 0.26 1.90
N VAL A 28 3.38 -1.04 2.09
CA VAL A 28 4.44 -2.01 2.40
C VAL A 28 4.35 -3.20 1.45
N TYR A 29 5.48 -3.58 0.85
CA TYR A 29 5.60 -4.77 0.01
C TYR A 29 7.00 -5.34 0.18
N ASP A 30 7.10 -6.67 0.35
CA ASP A 30 8.38 -7.37 0.58
C ASP A 30 9.19 -6.76 1.77
N ASP A 31 8.49 -6.45 2.87
CA ASP A 31 9.02 -5.77 4.06
C ASP A 31 9.57 -4.34 3.85
N GLU A 32 9.47 -3.79 2.64
CA GLU A 32 9.87 -2.43 2.31
C GLU A 32 8.72 -1.43 2.46
N ALA A 33 8.97 -0.25 3.04
CA ALA A 33 8.01 0.85 3.06
C ALA A 33 8.18 1.72 1.81
N LEU A 34 7.13 1.79 0.99
CA LEU A 34 7.18 2.37 -0.36
C LEU A 34 6.47 3.72 -0.47
N GLY A 35 6.00 4.27 0.65
CA GLY A 35 5.34 5.57 0.71
C GLY A 35 4.56 5.74 2.01
N SER A 36 4.24 6.98 2.39
CA SER A 36 3.53 7.34 3.63
C SER A 36 2.48 8.42 3.34
N TYR A 37 1.22 8.11 3.63
CA TYR A 37 0.05 8.88 3.16
C TYR A 37 -0.85 9.33 4.31
N HIS A 38 -1.71 10.33 4.08
CA HIS A 38 -2.61 10.87 5.11
C HIS A 38 -3.88 10.02 5.30
N SER A 39 -4.23 9.19 4.33
CA SER A 39 -5.39 8.30 4.39
C SER A 39 -5.07 6.96 3.72
N PRO A 40 -5.79 5.87 4.06
CA PRO A 40 -5.59 4.60 3.39
C PRO A 40 -6.07 4.63 1.94
N GLN A 41 -7.06 5.48 1.62
CA GLN A 41 -7.51 5.70 0.24
C GLN A 41 -6.40 6.32 -0.63
N GLN A 42 -5.68 7.34 -0.15
CA GLN A 42 -4.54 7.91 -0.87
C GLN A 42 -3.45 6.85 -1.12
N ALA A 43 -3.19 5.99 -0.13
CA ALA A 43 -2.23 4.90 -0.27
C ALA A 43 -2.65 3.89 -1.35
N ALA A 44 -3.95 3.54 -1.42
CA ALA A 44 -4.49 2.65 -2.43
C ALA A 44 -4.44 3.25 -3.84
N ASP A 45 -4.80 4.54 -3.99
CA ASP A 45 -4.73 5.26 -5.26
C ASP A 45 -3.30 5.28 -5.82
N ASP A 46 -2.32 5.67 -5.00
CA ASP A 46 -0.93 5.81 -5.46
C ASP A 46 -0.27 4.46 -5.76
N VAL A 47 -0.53 3.41 -4.97
CA VAL A 47 0.06 2.09 -5.27
C VAL A 47 -0.56 1.46 -6.51
N ALA A 48 -1.86 1.63 -6.74
CA ALA A 48 -2.54 1.15 -7.95
C ALA A 48 -2.07 1.91 -9.20
N GLY A 49 -1.77 3.21 -9.07
CA GLY A 49 -1.23 4.05 -10.14
C GLY A 49 0.28 3.88 -10.39
N GLY A 50 1.01 3.15 -9.54
CA GLY A 50 2.47 3.04 -9.62
C GLY A 50 3.19 4.34 -9.21
N HIS A 51 2.59 5.15 -8.33
CA HIS A 51 3.11 6.42 -7.83
C HIS A 51 3.80 6.30 -6.46
N THR A 52 4.06 5.07 -6.00
CA THR A 52 4.91 4.79 -4.83
C THR A 52 6.38 4.80 -5.22
N PHE A 53 7.27 4.76 -4.23
CA PHE A 53 8.62 4.27 -4.48
C PHE A 53 8.54 2.83 -5.03
N GLY A 54 9.41 2.50 -5.97
CA GLY A 54 9.50 1.15 -6.52
C GLY A 54 10.09 0.17 -5.49
N PRO A 55 9.55 -1.05 -5.34
CA PRO A 55 10.21 -2.12 -4.60
C PRO A 55 11.65 -2.35 -5.09
N SER A 56 12.58 -2.65 -4.17
CA SER A 56 13.99 -2.90 -4.53
C SER A 56 14.17 -4.08 -5.49
N ASN A 57 13.23 -5.04 -5.48
CA ASN A 57 13.20 -6.19 -6.38
C ASN A 57 12.71 -5.87 -7.81
N GLY A 58 12.41 -4.61 -8.11
CA GLY A 58 12.05 -4.14 -9.45
C GLY A 58 10.63 -4.48 -9.91
N VAL A 59 9.77 -4.96 -9.01
CA VAL A 59 8.37 -5.23 -9.32
C VAL A 59 7.60 -3.93 -9.55
N ASP A 60 6.98 -3.78 -10.72
CA ASP A 60 6.05 -2.69 -10.99
C ASP A 60 4.66 -3.01 -10.40
N LEU A 61 4.36 -2.47 -9.22
CA LEU A 61 3.10 -2.67 -8.52
C LEU A 61 1.88 -2.14 -9.29
N GLY A 62 2.03 -1.06 -10.07
CA GLY A 62 0.94 -0.48 -10.86
C GLY A 62 0.44 -1.43 -11.96
N SER A 63 1.32 -2.33 -12.43
CA SER A 63 0.97 -3.36 -13.42
C SER A 63 0.25 -4.60 -12.85
N LEU A 64 0.03 -4.67 -11.53
CA LEU A 64 -0.45 -5.89 -10.86
C LEU A 64 -1.96 -5.94 -10.64
N GLY A 65 -2.72 -4.96 -11.15
CA GLY A 65 -4.19 -4.93 -11.03
C GLY A 65 -4.66 -4.74 -9.59
N ILE A 66 -3.93 -3.93 -8.82
CA ILE A 66 -4.34 -3.52 -7.48
C ILE A 66 -5.51 -2.55 -7.61
N SER A 67 -6.57 -2.72 -6.81
CA SER A 67 -7.67 -1.74 -6.81
C SER A 67 -7.23 -0.42 -6.19
N ASN A 68 -7.61 0.67 -6.82
CA ASN A 68 -7.43 2.02 -6.27
C ASN A 68 -8.48 2.35 -5.19
N ASN A 69 -9.59 1.61 -5.11
CA ASN A 69 -10.62 1.84 -4.11
C ASN A 69 -10.34 1.03 -2.84
N ILE A 70 -10.12 1.69 -1.71
CA ILE A 70 -9.80 1.02 -0.44
C ILE A 70 -10.91 0.09 0.05
N ALA A 71 -12.15 0.32 -0.36
CA ALA A 71 -13.28 -0.54 0.02
C ALA A 71 -13.19 -1.95 -0.58
N ASP A 72 -12.43 -2.12 -1.66
CA ASP A 72 -12.21 -3.43 -2.30
C ASP A 72 -11.14 -4.25 -1.58
N TRP A 73 -10.32 -3.60 -0.73
CA TRP A 73 -9.21 -4.26 -0.04
C TRP A 73 -9.69 -5.11 1.13
N GLN A 74 -9.01 -6.22 1.33
CA GLN A 74 -9.19 -7.02 2.54
C GLN A 74 -8.58 -6.27 3.72
N HIS A 75 -9.13 -6.44 4.92
CA HIS A 75 -8.62 -5.79 6.12
C HIS A 75 -8.58 -6.74 7.30
N THR A 76 -7.66 -6.48 8.22
CA THR A 76 -7.58 -7.20 9.49
C THR A 76 -8.54 -6.57 10.50
N ASN A 77 -9.18 -7.42 11.31
CA ASN A 77 -9.86 -6.97 12.53
C ASN A 77 -8.88 -6.27 13.49
#